data_AF-A0A6V7WMI8-F1
#
_entry.id   AF-A0A6V7WMI8-F1
#
_cell.length_a   1.000
_cell.length_b   1.000
_cell.length_c   1.000
_cell.angle_alpha   90.00
_cell.angle_beta   90.00
_cell.angle_gamma   90.00
#
_symmetry.space_group_name_H-M   'P 1'
#
loop_
_entity.id
_entity.type
_entity.pdbx_description
1 polymer ?
#
loop_
_entity_poly.entity_id
_entity_poly.type
_entity_poly.pdbx_seq_one_letter_code
_entity_poly.pdbx_strand_id
1 'polypeptide(L)'
;MALCAAIFDKKDILVFIKIKEKGINSETSTEISRFLYNSFDIILDKINYPGAKATQDLYIGSLLINSSFRSFGYLTNTNTKFLLVTDVENNLLKDHEIRLFF
;
A
#
# COMPACT_ATOMS: atom_id res chain seq x y z
N MET A 1 -10.07 -9.21 -0.77
CA MET A 1 -8.93 -10.06 -0.31
C MET A 1 -7.63 -9.32 -0.54
N ALA A 2 -6.54 -9.62 0.19
CA ALA A 2 -5.22 -9.05 -0.10
C ALA A 2 -4.69 -9.61 -1.43
N LEU A 3 -4.26 -8.72 -2.32
CA LEU A 3 -3.80 -9.05 -3.67
C LEU A 3 -2.29 -8.90 -3.81
N CYS A 4 -1.72 -7.87 -3.19
CA CYS A 4 -0.29 -7.62 -3.21
C CYS A 4 0.16 -6.95 -1.91
N ALA A 5 1.32 -7.35 -1.40
CA ALA A 5 2.03 -6.67 -0.33
C ALA A 5 3.43 -6.29 -0.81
N ALA A 6 3.86 -5.06 -0.52
CA ALA A 6 5.21 -4.60 -0.81
C ALA A 6 5.81 -3.83 0.36
N ILE A 7 7.14 -3.86 0.42
CA ILE A 7 7.93 -3.19 1.44
C ILE A 7 9.04 -2.41 0.74
N PHE A 8 9.14 -1.13 1.07
CA PHE A 8 10.18 -0.22 0.60
C PHE A 8 11.04 0.23 1.78
N ASP A 9 12.35 0.20 1.58
CA ASP A 9 13.30 0.67 2.58
C ASP A 9 13.24 2.20 2.76
N LYS A 10 13.95 2.72 3.76
CA LYS A 10 14.18 4.16 3.98
C LYS A 10 14.78 4.88 2.77
N LYS A 11 15.48 4.16 1.89
CA LYS A 11 16.07 4.66 0.64
C LYS A 11 15.13 4.58 -0.56
N ASP A 12 13.86 4.28 -0.33
CA ASP A 12 12.84 4.15 -1.38
C ASP A 12 13.11 3.01 -2.38
N ILE A 13 13.87 2.00 -1.92
CA ILE A 13 14.20 0.79 -2.69
C ILE A 13 13.20 -0.30 -2.31
N LEU A 14 12.61 -0.96 -3.32
CA LEU A 14 11.76 -2.12 -3.12
C LEU A 14 12.58 -3.30 -2.56
N VAL A 15 12.25 -3.71 -1.34
CA VAL A 15 12.89 -4.85 -0.66
C VAL A 15 12.09 -6.13 -0.87
N PHE A 16 10.76 -6.00 -0.87
CA PHE A 16 9.87 -7.14 -0.95
C PHE A 16 8.64 -6.78 -1.77
N ILE A 17 8.24 -7.70 -2.64
CA ILE A 17 6.94 -7.68 -3.30
C ILE A 17 6.41 -9.11 -3.36
N LYS A 18 5.15 -9.29 -2.95
CA LYS A 18 4.45 -10.55 -3.14
C LYS A 18 3.07 -10.28 -3.69
N ILE A 19 2.84 -10.77 -4.90
CA ILE A 19 1.54 -10.76 -5.56
C ILE A 19 0.93 -12.15 -5.38
N LYS A 20 -0.38 -12.21 -5.15
CA LYS A 20 -1.12 -13.46 -5.06
C LYS A 20 -1.14 -14.14 -6.44
N GLU A 21 -0.36 -15.21 -6.61
CA GLU A 21 -0.24 -15.92 -7.90
C GLU A 21 -1.49 -16.76 -8.26
N LYS A 22 -2.29 -17.16 -7.27
CA LYS A 22 -3.42 -18.08 -7.49
C LYS A 22 -4.64 -17.34 -8.07
N GLY A 23 -4.88 -17.52 -9.37
CA GLY A 23 -6.09 -17.06 -10.08
C GLY A 23 -6.00 -15.66 -10.70
N ILE A 24 -4.79 -15.11 -10.83
CA ILE A 24 -4.56 -13.77 -11.42
C ILE A 24 -3.89 -13.95 -12.79
N ASN A 25 -4.46 -13.33 -13.83
CA ASN A 25 -3.89 -13.32 -15.17
C ASN A 25 -2.60 -12.47 -15.19
N SER A 26 -1.68 -12.74 -16.12
CA SER A 26 -0.43 -11.99 -16.26
C SER A 26 -0.68 -10.48 -16.43
N GLU A 27 -1.74 -10.10 -17.16
CA GLU A 27 -2.15 -8.71 -17.36
C GLU A 27 -2.53 -8.02 -16.04
N THR A 28 -3.39 -8.65 -15.25
CA THR A 28 -3.82 -8.13 -13.94
C THR A 28 -2.66 -8.02 -12.96
N SER A 29 -1.67 -8.92 -13.01
CA SER A 29 -0.47 -8.82 -12.19
C SER A 29 0.38 -7.57 -12.52
N THR A 30 0.41 -7.19 -13.79
CA THR A 30 1.09 -5.97 -14.27
C THR A 30 0.34 -4.73 -13.84
N GLU A 31 -0.99 -4.73 -13.94
CA GLU A 31 -1.85 -3.66 -13.46
C GLU A 31 -1.70 -3.42 -11.95
N ILE A 32 -1.69 -4.50 -11.15
CA ILE A 32 -1.48 -4.42 -9.70
C ILE A 32 -0.10 -3.84 -9.39
N SER A 33 0.93 -4.25 -10.13
CA SER A 33 2.29 -3.71 -9.96
C SER A 33 2.34 -2.22 -10.27
N ARG A 34 1.72 -1.78 -11.38
CA ARG A 34 1.61 -0.37 -11.74
C ARG A 34 0.85 0.43 -10.68
N PHE A 35 -0.26 -0.12 -10.20
CA PHE A 35 -1.07 0.48 -9.15
C PHE A 35 -0.28 0.65 -7.84
N LEU A 36 0.56 -0.33 -7.50
CA LEU A 36 1.42 -0.31 -6.34
C LEU A 36 2.44 0.84 -6.41
N TYR A 37 3.13 1.00 -7.55
CA TYR A 37 4.07 2.11 -7.75
C TYR A 37 3.37 3.48 -7.72
N ASN A 38 2.21 3.63 -8.34
CA ASN A 38 1.44 4.88 -8.23
C ASN A 38 1.04 5.18 -6.77
N SER A 39 0.72 4.15 -5.99
CA SER A 39 0.40 4.31 -4.56
C SER A 39 1.64 4.68 -3.73
N PHE A 40 2.81 4.21 -4.15
CA PHE A 40 4.08 4.55 -3.52
C PHE A 40 4.42 6.04 -3.69
N ASP A 41 4.22 6.60 -4.90
CA ASP A 41 4.43 8.02 -5.15
C ASP A 41 3.56 8.89 -4.23
N ILE A 42 2.30 8.49 -3.99
CA ILE A 42 1.39 9.19 -3.06
C ILE A 42 1.90 9.14 -1.60
N ILE A 43 2.53 8.04 -1.19
CA ILE A 43 3.17 7.96 0.14
C ILE A 43 4.31 8.97 0.22
N LEU A 44 5.17 9.05 -0.81
CA LEU A 44 6.28 10.00 -0.84
C LEU A 44 5.79 11.44 -0.76
N ASP A 45 4.75 11.77 -1.51
CA ASP A 45 4.14 13.10 -1.48
C ASP A 45 3.59 13.43 -0.08
N LYS A 46 2.90 12.49 0.57
CA LYS A 46 2.36 12.69 1.92
C LYS A 46 3.44 12.85 2.99
N ILE A 47 4.56 12.13 2.88
CA ILE A 47 5.69 12.21 3.81
C ILE A 47 6.46 13.53 3.62
N ASN A 48 6.65 13.93 2.37
CA ASN A 48 7.46 15.10 2.01
C ASN A 48 6.66 16.41 1.98
N TYR A 49 5.35 16.37 2.25
CA TYR A 49 4.50 17.56 2.19
C TYR A 49 4.89 18.58 3.28
N PRO A 50 5.30 19.81 2.90
CA PRO A 50 5.69 20.84 3.86
C PRO A 50 4.45 21.31 4.63
N GLY A 51 4.37 20.95 5.91
CA GLY A 51 3.24 21.24 6.79
C GLY A 51 2.44 20.01 7.22
N ALA A 52 2.81 18.81 6.75
CA ALA A 52 2.37 17.58 7.40
C ALA A 52 2.86 17.62 8.86
N LYS A 53 1.93 17.78 9.81
CA LYS A 53 2.22 17.44 11.21
C LYS A 53 2.83 16.05 11.16
N ALA A 54 3.99 15.86 11.77
CA ALA A 54 4.59 14.54 11.94
C ALA A 54 3.50 13.64 12.53
N THR A 55 2.81 12.90 11.66
CA THR A 55 1.68 12.10 12.07
C THR A 55 2.31 11.03 12.93
N GLN A 56 2.13 11.14 14.25
CA GLN A 56 2.60 10.13 15.19
C GLN A 56 1.99 8.76 14.86
N ASP A 57 0.92 8.75 14.07
CA ASP A 57 0.31 7.55 13.51
C ASP A 57 1.14 6.98 12.35
N LEU A 58 1.68 5.80 12.61
CA LEU A 58 2.39 4.95 11.64
C LEU A 58 1.48 4.48 10.49
N TYR A 59 0.16 4.49 10.68
CA TYR A 59 -0.81 4.12 9.65
C TYR A 59 -1.25 5.33 8.84
N ILE A 60 -0.87 5.38 7.56
CA ILE A 60 -1.21 6.45 6.62
C ILE A 60 -2.67 6.34 6.15
N GLY A 61 -3.24 5.12 6.20
CA GLY A 61 -4.60 4.84 5.76
C GLY A 61 -4.71 4.49 4.28
N SER A 62 -5.93 4.63 3.75
CA SER A 62 -6.22 4.41 2.33
C SER A 62 -5.52 5.46 1.48
N LEU A 63 -4.78 5.03 0.45
CA LEU A 63 -3.98 5.91 -0.41
C LEU A 63 -4.70 6.18 -1.74
N LEU A 64 -4.95 5.12 -2.50
CA LEU A 64 -5.61 5.20 -3.80
C LEU A 64 -6.68 4.12 -3.91
N ILE A 65 -7.79 4.48 -4.55
CA ILE A 65 -8.93 3.61 -4.79
C ILE A 65 -9.26 3.72 -6.29
N ASN A 66 -9.37 2.57 -6.94
CA ASN A 66 -9.86 2.44 -8.31
C ASN A 66 -11.08 1.51 -8.31
N SER A 67 -11.68 1.24 -9.47
CA SER A 67 -12.85 0.34 -9.58
C SER A 67 -12.60 -1.06 -9.01
N SER A 68 -11.36 -1.55 -9.10
CA SER A 68 -11.02 -2.94 -8.76
C SER A 68 -10.05 -3.05 -7.58
N PHE A 69 -9.24 -2.02 -7.31
CA PHE A 69 -8.16 -2.09 -6.31
C PHE A 69 -8.17 -0.91 -5.34
N ARG A 70 -7.75 -1.19 -4.11
CA ARG A 70 -7.54 -0.20 -3.05
C ARG A 70 -6.21 -0.44 -2.35
N SER A 71 -5.41 0.62 -2.22
CA SER A 71 -4.13 0.58 -1.53
C SER A 71 -4.17 1.22 -0.14
N PHE A 72 -3.36 0.66 0.74
CA PHE A 72 -3.12 1.14 2.10
C PHE A 72 -1.64 1.29 2.36
N GLY A 73 -1.29 2.33 3.11
CA GLY A 73 0.10 2.64 3.48
C GLY A 73 0.33 2.59 4.97
N TYR A 74 1.49 2.08 5.36
CA TYR A 74 1.99 2.12 6.72
C TYR A 74 3.46 2.53 6.73
N LEU A 75 3.81 3.53 7.52
CA LEU A 75 5.16 4.04 7.71
C LEU A 75 5.65 3.61 9.08
N THR A 76 6.74 2.86 9.14
CA THR A 76 7.38 2.49 10.41
C THR A 76 8.23 3.62 10.98
N ASN A 77 8.58 3.51 12.26
CA ASN A 77 9.54 4.39 12.94
C ASN A 77 10.92 4.44 12.25
N THR A 78 11.30 3.41 11.49
CA THR A 78 12.57 3.34 10.76
C THR A 78 12.49 3.94 9.35
N ASN A 79 11.38 4.62 9.02
CA ASN A 79 11.07 5.14 7.68
C ASN A 79 10.94 4.07 6.58
N THR A 80 10.74 2.81 6.97
CA THR A 80 10.36 1.72 6.05
C THR A 80 8.87 1.84 5.75
N LYS A 81 8.51 1.77 4.47
CA LYS A 81 7.15 2.00 3.94
C LYS A 81 6.56 0.66 3.54
N PHE A 82 5.45 0.30 4.15
CA PHE A 82 4.67 -0.88 3.87
C PHE A 82 3.46 -0.49 3.04
N LEU A 83 3.21 -1.28 2.00
CA LEU A 83 2.12 -1.08 1.05
C LEU A 83 1.32 -2.38 0.95
N LEU A 84 0.00 -2.24 1.05
CA LEU A 84 -0.93 -3.34 0.86
C LEU A 84 -1.95 -2.95 -0.20
N VAL A 85 -2.14 -3.80 -1.20
CA VAL A 85 -3.19 -3.66 -2.22
C VAL A 85 -4.23 -4.75 -2.00
N THR A 86 -5.49 -4.33 -1.98
CA THR A 86 -6.66 -5.16 -1.74
C THR A 86 -7.69 -4.96 -2.84
N ASP A 87 -8.59 -5.92 -2.97
CA ASP A 87 -9.77 -5.80 -3.82
C ASP A 87 -10.83 -4.89 -3.17
N VAL A 88 -11.43 -3.98 -3.96
CA VAL A 88 -12.46 -3.02 -3.51
C VAL A 88 -13.79 -3.69 -3.18
N GLU A 89 -14.12 -4.79 -3.86
CA GLU A 89 -15.41 -5.48 -3.65
C GLU A 89 -15.52 -6.06 -2.23
N ASN A 90 -14.39 -6.21 -1.55
CA ASN A 90 -14.33 -6.71 -0.17
C ASN A 90 -14.49 -5.57 0.86
N ASN A 91 -15.71 -5.05 1.00
CA ASN A 91 -16.11 -4.14 2.09
C ASN A 91 -15.93 -4.72 3.52
N LEU A 92 -15.50 -5.97 3.63
CA LEU A 92 -15.22 -6.66 4.89
C LEU A 92 -13.97 -6.15 5.60
N LEU A 93 -12.95 -5.69 4.85
CA LEU A 93 -11.69 -5.22 5.43
C LEU A 93 -11.86 -3.79 5.96
N LYS A 94 -12.21 -3.68 7.24
CA LYS A 94 -12.23 -2.40 7.97
C LYS A 94 -10.81 -1.95 8.27
N ASP A 95 -10.61 -0.65 8.48
CA ASP A 95 -9.32 -0.07 8.84
C ASP A 95 -8.66 -0.75 10.05
N HIS A 96 -9.47 -1.25 11.00
CA HIS A 96 -8.97 -2.02 12.15
C HIS A 96 -8.24 -3.32 11.73
N GLU A 97 -8.81 -4.10 10.81
CA GLU A 97 -8.18 -5.36 10.37
C GLU A 97 -6.92 -5.10 9.54
N ILE A 98 -6.92 -4.01 8.78
CA ILE A 98 -5.76 -3.60 7.99
C ILE A 98 -4.63 -3.13 8.92
N ARG A 99 -4.95 -2.43 10.01
CA ARG A 99 -3.97 -2.08 11.05
C ARG A 99 -3.41 -3.30 11.78
N LEU A 100 -4.20 -4.36 11.97
CA LEU A 100 -3.72 -5.62 12.56
C LEU A 100 -2.85 -6.44 11.58
N PHE A 101 -3.03 -6.24 10.28
CA PHE A 101 -2.19 -6.88 9.27
C PHE A 101 -0.78 -6.28 9.23
N PHE A 102 -0.66 -4.97 9.45
CA PHE A 102 0.61 -4.25 9.51
C PHE A 102 1.31 -4.42 10.86
#